data_AF-A0A9E8N459-F1
#
_entry.id   AF-A0A9E8N459-F1
#
_cell.length_a   1.000
_cell.length_b   1.000
_cell.length_c   1.000
_cell.angle_alpha   90.00
_cell.angle_beta   90.00
_cell.angle_gamma   90.00
#
_symmetry.space_group_name_H-M   'P 1'
#
loop_
_entity.id
_entity.type
_entity.pdbx_description
1 polymer ?
#
loop_
_entity_poly.entity_id
_entity_poly.type
_entity_poly.pdbx_seq_one_letter_code
_entity_poly.pdbx_strand_id
1 'polypeptide(L)'
;MRILDDGKKRIEELKNILFKKGLVDKDEEIIEAMMEDLTHFAYFMGCITKSDVKRLLGLTDQEAKAKIRYWKNWQEGNRSCGLSRNPFTEEWDLTRVKKTK
;
A
#
# COMPACT_ATOMS: atom_id res chain seq x y z
N MET A 1 18.63 24.33 -5.53
CA MET A 1 18.38 23.33 -6.59
C MET A 1 18.83 21.94 -6.11
N ARG A 2 17.99 21.13 -5.43
CA ARG A 2 18.30 19.71 -5.07
C ARG A 2 17.06 18.83 -4.78
N ILE A 3 15.90 19.08 -5.38
CA ILE A 3 14.70 18.27 -5.08
C ILE A 3 14.62 17.01 -5.96
N LEU A 4 15.11 17.07 -7.21
CA LEU A 4 15.01 15.98 -8.18
C LEU A 4 15.95 14.78 -7.91
N ASP A 5 17.06 14.99 -7.20
CA ASP A 5 18.06 13.94 -6.92
C ASP A 5 17.68 13.07 -5.71
N ASP A 6 16.73 13.52 -4.88
CA ASP A 6 16.28 12.82 -3.68
C ASP A 6 15.13 11.84 -3.97
N GLY A 7 14.28 12.12 -4.96
CA GLY A 7 13.20 11.22 -5.38
C GLY A 7 13.72 9.90 -5.97
N LYS A 8 14.65 9.97 -6.95
CA LYS A 8 15.25 8.78 -7.57
C LYS A 8 15.99 7.90 -6.58
N LYS A 9 16.73 8.49 -5.64
CA LYS A 9 17.43 7.73 -4.59
C LYS A 9 16.48 7.00 -3.66
N ARG A 10 15.37 7.63 -3.27
CA ARG A 10 14.35 7.01 -2.40
C ARG A 10 13.61 5.88 -3.10
N ILE A 11 13.34 6.01 -4.41
CA ILE A 11 12.76 4.94 -5.23
C ILE A 11 13.72 3.76 -5.34
N GLU A 12 14.98 4.01 -5.66
CA GLU A 12 16.01 2.97 -5.77
C GLU A 12 16.21 2.25 -4.42
N GLU A 13 16.19 2.99 -3.32
CA GLU A 13 16.25 2.42 -1.98
C GLU A 13 15.04 1.50 -1.70
N LEU A 14 13.83 1.96 -2.00
CA LEU A 14 12.61 1.18 -1.81
C LEU A 14 12.61 -0.09 -2.68
N LYS A 15 13.04 0.04 -3.94
CA LYS A 15 13.25 -1.10 -4.85
C LYS A 15 14.19 -2.12 -4.24
N ASN A 16 15.33 -1.68 -3.71
CA ASN A 16 16.31 -2.56 -3.09
C ASN A 16 15.78 -3.25 -1.82
N ILE A 17 14.95 -2.57 -1.02
CA ILE A 17 14.29 -3.17 0.15
C ILE A 17 13.34 -4.29 -0.29
N LEU A 18 12.50 -4.03 -1.29
CA LEU A 18 11.53 -5.00 -1.82
C LEU A 18 12.22 -6.18 -2.51
N PHE A 19 13.26 -5.93 -3.30
CA PHE A 19 14.07 -6.96 -3.95
C PHE A 19 14.72 -7.90 -2.93
N LYS A 20 15.34 -7.35 -1.86
CA LYS A 20 15.94 -8.17 -0.79
C LYS A 20 14.92 -9.04 -0.04
N LYS A 21 13.64 -8.69 -0.11
CA LYS A 21 12.53 -9.45 0.48
C LYS A 21 11.87 -10.40 -0.51
N GLY A 22 12.32 -10.45 -1.77
CA GLY A 22 11.75 -11.28 -2.82
C GLY A 22 10.35 -10.81 -3.26
N LEU A 23 10.04 -9.52 -3.09
CA LEU A 23 8.72 -8.96 -3.39
C LEU A 23 8.65 -8.27 -4.75
N VAL A 24 9.80 -7.97 -5.35
CA VAL A 24 9.95 -7.31 -6.66
C VAL A 24 11.19 -7.88 -7.33
N ASP A 25 11.14 -8.04 -8.66
CA ASP A 25 12.28 -8.47 -9.46
C ASP A 25 13.29 -7.34 -9.67
N LYS A 26 14.56 -7.70 -9.88
CA LYS A 26 15.65 -6.74 -10.07
C LYS A 26 15.42 -5.82 -11.28
N ASP A 27 14.79 -6.35 -12.32
CA ASP A 27 14.58 -5.66 -13.59
C ASP A 27 13.22 -4.95 -13.66
N GLU A 28 12.42 -4.99 -12.59
CA GLU A 28 11.13 -4.31 -12.53
C GLU A 28 11.32 -2.79 -12.69
N GLU A 29 10.60 -2.20 -13.63
CA GLU A 29 10.63 -0.76 -13.86
C GLU A 29 9.74 -0.04 -12.83
N ILE A 30 10.37 0.68 -11.91
CA ILE A 30 9.66 1.46 -10.90
C ILE A 30 9.75 2.94 -11.25
N ILE A 31 8.59 3.55 -11.46
CA ILE A 31 8.46 4.98 -11.73
C ILE A 31 8.06 5.75 -10.47
N GLU A 32 8.35 7.05 -10.44
CA GLU A 32 8.07 7.91 -9.28
C GLU A 32 6.59 7.95 -8.87
N ALA A 33 5.68 7.80 -9.83
CA ALA A 33 4.24 7.73 -9.57
C ALA A 33 3.86 6.54 -8.66
N MET A 34 4.66 5.47 -8.64
CA MET A 34 4.41 4.27 -7.81
C MET A 34 4.95 4.39 -6.38
N MET A 35 5.65 5.50 -6.06
CA MET A 35 6.37 5.63 -4.79
C MET A 35 5.44 5.48 -3.58
N GLU A 36 4.25 6.10 -3.62
CA GLU A 36 3.29 6.01 -2.52
C GLU A 36 2.77 4.58 -2.36
N ASP A 37 2.36 3.94 -3.45
CA ASP A 37 1.78 2.60 -3.44
C ASP A 37 2.79 1.54 -2.99
N LEU A 38 4.03 1.63 -3.44
CA LEU A 38 5.10 0.73 -3.02
C LEU A 38 5.49 0.95 -1.57
N THR A 39 5.49 2.20 -1.09
CA THR A 39 5.75 2.50 0.32
C THR A 39 4.63 1.96 1.20
N HIS A 40 3.38 2.13 0.79
CA HIS A 40 2.21 1.56 1.43
C HIS A 40 2.34 0.03 1.53
N PHE A 41 2.61 -0.64 0.41
CA PHE A 41 2.81 -2.08 0.36
C PHE A 41 3.94 -2.54 1.28
N ALA A 42 5.13 -1.92 1.17
CA ALA A 42 6.29 -2.27 1.99
C ALA A 42 6.01 -2.12 3.50
N TYR A 43 5.24 -1.10 3.90
CA TYR A 43 4.87 -0.88 5.30
C TYR A 43 3.96 -1.99 5.82
N PHE A 44 2.93 -2.39 5.07
CA PHE A 44 2.02 -3.47 5.49
C PHE A 44 2.64 -4.86 5.43
N MET A 45 3.62 -5.08 4.55
CA MET A 45 4.43 -6.30 4.53
C MET A 45 5.49 -6.34 5.63
N GLY A 46 5.59 -5.31 6.47
CA GLY A 46 6.57 -5.23 7.56
C GLY A 46 8.02 -5.08 7.07
N CYS A 47 8.22 -4.62 5.83
CA CYS A 47 9.54 -4.42 5.25
C CYS A 47 10.19 -3.10 5.72
N ILE A 48 9.37 -2.11 6.07
CA ILE A 48 9.80 -0.77 6.49
C ILE A 48 9.02 -0.30 7.72
N THR A 49 9.60 0.65 8.44
CA THR A 49 8.98 1.23 9.65
C THR A 49 8.18 2.50 9.35
N LYS A 50 7.46 3.02 10.34
CA LYS A 50 6.82 4.35 10.25
C LYS A 50 7.85 5.46 9.96
N SER A 51 9.04 5.37 10.53
CA SER A 51 10.11 6.35 10.30
C SER A 51 10.60 6.32 8.86
N ASP A 52 10.66 5.14 8.25
CA ASP A 52 10.97 4.98 6.83
C ASP A 52 9.88 5.56 5.94
N VAL A 53 8.60 5.33 6.24
CA VAL A 53 7.48 5.94 5.51
C VAL A 53 7.60 7.48 5.48
N LYS A 54 7.91 8.09 6.63
CA LYS A 54 8.14 9.53 6.73
C LYS A 54 9.25 9.99 5.79
N ARG A 55 10.42 9.33 5.86
CA ARG A 55 11.61 9.69 5.09
C ARG A 55 11.42 9.45 3.58
N LEU A 56 10.91 8.28 3.20
CA LEU A 56 10.70 7.87 1.81
C LEU A 56 9.69 8.78 1.10
N LEU A 57 8.64 9.21 1.79
CA LEU A 57 7.63 10.11 1.21
C LEU A 57 7.93 11.60 1.45
N GLY A 58 8.99 11.94 2.18
CA GLY A 58 9.35 13.34 2.47
C GLY A 58 8.32 14.06 3.35
N LEU A 59 7.65 13.31 4.23
CA LEU A 59 6.56 13.81 5.07
C LEU A 59 7.08 14.32 6.42
N THR A 60 6.27 15.15 7.06
CA THR A 60 6.37 15.46 8.48
C THR A 60 5.85 14.30 9.35
N ASP A 61 6.11 14.35 10.66
CA ASP A 61 5.60 13.31 11.58
C ASP A 61 4.06 13.28 11.64
N GLN A 62 3.42 14.44 11.52
CA GLN A 62 1.96 14.55 11.52
C GLN A 62 1.38 13.97 10.23
N GLU A 63 1.94 14.31 9.07
CA GLU A 63 1.53 13.79 7.77
C GLU A 63 1.73 12.27 7.68
N ALA A 64 2.90 11.75 8.09
CA ALA A 64 3.15 10.30 8.09
C ALA A 64 2.15 9.55 9.00
N LYS A 65 1.80 10.14 10.16
CA LYS A 65 0.78 9.56 11.06
C LYS A 65 -0.61 9.57 10.42
N ALA A 66 -0.98 10.67 9.74
CA ALA A 66 -2.25 10.78 9.05
C ALA A 66 -2.35 9.80 7.86
N LYS A 67 -1.28 9.69 7.07
CA LYS A 67 -1.17 8.79 5.91
C LYS A 67 -1.32 7.32 6.32
N ILE A 68 -0.58 6.89 7.34
CA ILE A 68 -0.70 5.51 7.88
C ILE A 68 -2.11 5.24 8.42
N ARG A 69 -2.73 6.23 9.09
CA ARG A 69 -4.12 6.09 9.57
C ARG A 69 -5.09 5.94 8.40
N TYR A 70 -4.93 6.75 7.35
CA TYR A 70 -5.73 6.65 6.14
C TYR A 70 -5.62 5.26 5.50
N TRP A 71 -4.40 4.73 5.34
CA TRP A 71 -4.20 3.39 4.78
C TRP A 71 -4.81 2.28 5.65
N LYS A 72 -4.69 2.39 6.99
CA LYS A 72 -5.32 1.43 7.91
C LYS A 72 -6.84 1.47 7.81
N ASN A 73 -7.43 2.66 7.73
CA ASN A 73 -8.88 2.81 7.55
C ASN A 73 -9.33 2.29 6.19
N TRP A 74 -8.51 2.43 5.13
CA TRP A 74 -8.80 1.84 3.82
C TRP A 74 -8.75 0.31 3.85
N GLN A 75 -7.74 -0.28 4.51
CA GLN A 75 -7.68 -1.73 4.76
C GLN A 75 -8.86 -2.22 5.60
N GLU A 76 -9.26 -1.47 6.62
CA GLU A 76 -10.43 -1.80 7.44
C GLU A 76 -11.74 -1.59 6.67
N GLY A 77 -11.82 -0.60 5.80
CA GLY A 77 -12.91 -0.41 4.82
C GLY A 77 -13.02 -1.60 3.85
N ASN A 78 -11.89 -2.10 3.35
CA ASN A 78 -11.82 -3.31 2.52
C ASN A 78 -12.08 -4.60 3.29
N ARG A 79 -11.87 -4.62 4.61
CA ARG A 79 -12.30 -5.74 5.47
C ARG A 79 -13.78 -5.64 5.86
N SER A 80 -14.28 -4.43 6.05
CA SER A 80 -15.64 -4.12 6.50
C SER A 80 -16.65 -3.95 5.36
N CYS A 81 -16.21 -3.89 4.11
CA CYS A 81 -17.08 -4.08 2.96
C CYS A 81 -17.71 -5.48 2.92
N GLY A 82 -17.45 -6.33 3.94
CA GLY A 82 -18.33 -7.43 4.31
C GLY A 82 -18.46 -8.48 3.23
N LEU A 83 -17.54 -8.50 2.27
CA LEU A 83 -17.44 -9.54 1.27
C LEU A 83 -16.85 -10.76 1.97
N SER A 84 -17.73 -11.53 2.60
CA SER A 84 -17.41 -12.87 3.12
C SER A 84 -17.01 -13.83 2.00
N ARG A 85 -17.20 -13.45 0.72
CA ARG A 85 -16.74 -14.12 -0.49
C ARG A 85 -16.42 -13.13 -1.61
N ASN A 86 -15.46 -13.52 -2.45
CA ASN A 86 -14.97 -12.78 -3.61
C ASN A 86 -16.09 -12.54 -4.66
N PRO A 87 -16.36 -11.31 -5.10
CA PRO A 87 -17.39 -11.00 -6.11
C PRO A 87 -17.05 -11.49 -7.54
N PHE A 88 -15.85 -12.05 -7.76
CA PHE A 88 -15.40 -12.59 -9.05
C PHE A 88 -15.52 -14.12 -9.16
N THR A 89 -16.13 -14.81 -8.17
CA THR A 89 -16.50 -16.23 -8.34
C THR A 89 -17.84 -16.35 -9.07
N GLU A 90 -17.91 -17.17 -10.12
CA GLU A 90 -19.05 -17.32 -11.05
C GLU A 90 -20.39 -17.68 -10.38
N GLU A 91 -20.41 -18.11 -9.11
CA GLU A 91 -21.62 -18.50 -8.36
C GLU A 91 -22.31 -17.32 -7.63
N TRP A 92 -22.44 -16.16 -8.29
CA TRP A 92 -23.20 -15.05 -7.72
C TRP A 92 -24.71 -15.23 -7.98
N ASP A 93 -25.34 -16.12 -7.20
CA ASP A 93 -26.80 -16.31 -7.27
C ASP A 93 -27.53 -15.22 -6.44
N LEU A 94 -28.13 -14.26 -7.14
CA LEU A 94 -28.79 -13.07 -6.58
C LEU A 94 -30.17 -13.36 -5.95
N THR A 95 -30.37 -14.48 -5.26
CA THR A 95 -31.63 -14.69 -4.55
C THR A 95 -31.50 -14.25 -3.09
N ARG A 96 -31.67 -12.95 -2.84
CA ARG A 96 -32.00 -12.45 -1.50
C ARG A 96 -33.39 -12.98 -1.10
N VAL A 97 -33.45 -14.16 -0.50
CA VAL A 97 -34.68 -14.60 0.17
C VAL A 97 -34.84 -13.78 1.45
N LYS A 98 -35.73 -12.78 1.41
CA LYS A 98 -36.21 -12.10 2.61
C LYS A 98 -36.85 -13.15 3.53
N LYS A 99 -36.20 -13.49 4.64
CA LYS A 99 -36.87 -14.19 5.74
C LYS A 99 -37.73 -13.17 6.48
N THR A 100 -39.01 -13.16 6.16
CA THR A 100 -40.06 -12.58 7.00
C THR A 100 -40.12 -13.38 8.30
N LYS A 101 -40.18 -12.68 9.44
CA LYS A 101 -40.51 -13.25 10.75
C LYS A 101 -41.98 -13.00 11.03
#